data_AF-A0A143YF74-F1
#
_entry.id   AF-A0A143YF74-F1
#
_cell.length_a   1.000
_cell.length_b   1.000
_cell.length_c   1.000
_cell.angle_alpha   90.00
_cell.angle_beta   90.00
_cell.angle_gamma   90.00
#
_symmetry.space_group_name_H-M   'P 1'
#
loop_
_entity.id
_entity.type
_entity.pdbx_description
1 polymer ?
#
loop_
_entity_poly.entity_id
_entity_poly.type
_entity_poly.pdbx_seq_one_letter_code
_entity_poly.pdbx_strand_id
1 'polypeptide(L)'
;MEEKQTFIKWVKAHKKELVVAGVSVAALIGIIVGVKHKDSILVLWDSLKKDVVELPTQSAGKSIPMAESIAEMKIIEFPINRNLQNPFDVHDHIRNLPNGNHASLEKLASAAEHGYTLQPGQTWVEGYAKGGKAVQNGKVLL
;
A
#
# COMPACT_ATOMS: atom_id res chain seq x y z
N MET A 1 -5.94 39.88 18.77
CA MET A 1 -6.87 39.03 17.99
C MET A 1 -6.24 38.53 16.69
N GLU A 2 -5.40 39.32 16.03
CA GLU A 2 -4.81 38.98 14.72
C GLU A 2 -3.84 37.79 14.76
N GLU A 3 -3.01 37.66 15.79
CA GLU A 3 -2.03 36.57 15.89
C GLU A 3 -2.66 35.17 15.99
N LYS A 4 -3.81 35.06 16.67
CA LYS A 4 -4.56 33.79 16.77
C LYS A 4 -5.09 33.35 15.40
N GLN A 5 -5.53 34.29 14.57
CA GLN A 5 -6.00 34.01 13.21
C GLN A 5 -4.84 33.61 12.29
N THR A 6 -3.67 34.22 12.47
CA THR A 6 -2.44 33.87 11.76
C THR A 6 -1.98 32.45 12.13
N PHE A 7 -2.01 32.09 13.41
CA PHE A 7 -1.69 30.73 13.86
C PHE A 7 -2.67 29.69 13.30
N ILE A 8 -3.98 29.96 13.33
CA ILE A 8 -4.98 29.03 12.78
C ILE A 8 -4.79 28.83 11.27
N LYS A 9 -4.48 29.90 10.51
CA LYS A 9 -4.15 29.80 9.09
C LYS A 9 -2.90 28.96 8.87
N TRP A 10 -1.87 29.16 9.70
CA TRP A 10 -0.63 28.41 9.63
C TRP A 10 -0.84 26.91 9.92
N VAL A 11 -1.61 26.55 10.95
CA VAL A 11 -1.97 25.16 11.27
C VAL A 11 -2.75 24.50 10.13
N LYS A 12 -3.69 25.22 9.51
CA LYS A 12 -4.45 24.70 8.35
C LYS A 12 -3.58 24.45 7.12
N ALA A 13 -2.58 25.29 6.90
CA ALA A 13 -1.61 25.13 5.82
C ALA A 13 -0.70 23.91 6.07
N HIS A 14 -0.18 23.76 7.29
CA HIS A 14 0.79 22.71 7.65
C HIS A 14 0.17 21.48 8.34
N LYS A 15 -1.16 21.28 8.24
CA LYS A 15 -1.87 20.18 8.89
C LYS A 15 -1.27 18.80 8.65
N LYS A 16 -0.72 18.55 7.44
CA LYS A 16 -0.12 17.26 7.07
C LYS A 16 1.20 17.06 7.80
N GLU A 17 2.05 18.08 7.83
CA GLU A 17 3.32 18.05 8.55
C GLU A 17 3.12 17.94 10.06
N LEU A 18 2.11 18.63 10.60
CA LEU A 18 1.76 18.54 12.01
C LEU A 18 1.27 17.13 12.41
N VAL A 19 0.49 16.48 11.54
CA VAL A 19 0.08 15.08 11.74
C VAL A 19 1.30 14.15 11.66
N VAL A 20 2.18 14.33 10.67
CA VAL A 20 3.39 13.50 10.53
C VAL A 20 4.34 13.68 11.72
N ALA A 21 4.60 14.92 12.14
CA ALA A 21 5.41 15.23 13.31
C ALA A 21 4.77 14.67 14.59
N GLY A 22 3.46 14.88 14.78
CA GLY A 22 2.73 14.34 15.92
C GLY A 22 2.77 12.81 15.99
N VAL A 23 2.52 12.13 14.88
CA VAL A 23 2.58 10.67 14.79
C VAL A 23 4.00 10.15 15.03
N SER A 24 5.03 10.85 14.55
CA SER A 24 6.43 10.45 14.76
C SER A 24 6.83 10.47 16.23
N VAL A 25 6.46 11.53 16.96
CA VAL A 25 6.74 11.65 18.40
C VAL A 25 5.93 10.63 19.20
N ALA A 26 4.64 10.47 18.86
CA ALA A 26 3.78 9.47 19.51
C ALA A 26 4.28 8.04 19.30
N ALA A 27 4.79 7.72 18.10
CA ALA A 27 5.36 6.41 17.80
C ALA A 27 6.62 6.11 18.65
N LEU A 28 7.53 7.08 18.79
CA LEU A 28 8.73 6.92 19.63
C LEU A 28 8.35 6.68 21.10
N ILE A 29 7.44 7.49 21.64
CA ILE A 29 6.95 7.32 23.02
C ILE A 29 6.24 5.96 23.16
N GLY A 30 5.42 5.59 22.18
CA GLY A 30 4.72 4.31 22.12
C GLY A 30 5.67 3.11 22.09
N ILE A 31 6.80 3.19 21.38
CA ILE A 31 7.84 2.15 21.38
C ILE A 31 8.49 2.06 22.75
N ILE A 32 8.90 3.18 23.35
CA ILE A 32 9.57 3.20 24.66
C ILE A 32 8.67 2.63 25.77
N VAL A 33 7.42 3.08 25.83
CA VAL A 33 6.44 2.62 26.81
C VAL A 33 6.00 1.18 26.49
N GLY A 34 5.79 0.88 25.21
CA GLY A 34 5.38 -0.43 24.72
C GLY A 34 6.39 -1.53 25.02
N VAL A 35 7.69 -1.27 24.86
CA VAL A 35 8.74 -2.25 25.17
C VAL A 35 8.85 -2.48 26.68
N LYS A 36 8.75 -1.41 27.50
CA LYS A 36 8.90 -1.52 28.96
C LYS A 36 7.66 -2.09 29.66
N HIS A 37 6.47 -1.83 29.14
CA HIS A 37 5.19 -2.15 29.80
C HIS A 37 4.25 -2.96 28.91
N LYS A 38 4.80 -3.79 28.01
CA LYS A 38 4.05 -4.58 27.03
C LYS A 38 2.88 -5.36 27.66
N ASP A 39 3.11 -5.99 28.80
CA ASP A 39 2.13 -6.87 29.44
C ASP A 39 0.97 -6.05 30.02
N SER A 40 1.25 -4.87 30.60
CA SER A 40 0.23 -3.95 31.08
C SER A 40 -0.64 -3.40 29.95
N ILE A 41 -0.05 -3.11 28.78
CA ILE A 41 -0.79 -2.63 27.61
C ILE A 41 -1.68 -3.72 27.03
N LEU A 42 -1.21 -4.97 27.01
CA LEU A 42 -2.02 -6.11 26.56
C LEU A 42 -3.21 -6.37 27.48
N VAL A 43 -3.01 -6.27 28.80
CA VAL A 43 -4.10 -6.40 29.78
C VAL A 43 -5.13 -5.28 29.61
N LEU A 44 -4.69 -4.03 29.47
CA LEU A 44 -5.59 -2.90 29.22
C LEU A 44 -6.36 -3.04 27.90
N TRP A 45 -5.72 -3.60 26.87
CA TRP A 45 -6.36 -3.87 25.58
C TRP A 45 -7.41 -4.98 25.64
N ASP A 46 -7.14 -6.03 26.42
CA ASP A 46 -8.11 -7.10 26.68
C ASP A 46 -9.33 -6.56 27.44
N SER A 47 -9.09 -5.82 28.53
CA SER A 47 -10.16 -5.14 29.28
C SER A 47 -11.00 -4.22 28.39
N LEU A 48 -10.37 -3.42 27.54
CA LEU A 48 -11.09 -2.54 26.61
C LEU A 48 -11.92 -3.31 25.59
N LYS A 49 -11.40 -4.42 25.05
CA LYS A 49 -12.17 -5.28 24.13
C LYS A 49 -13.39 -5.89 24.82
N LYS A 50 -13.25 -6.34 26.06
CA LYS A 50 -14.37 -6.87 26.83
C LYS A 50 -15.42 -5.80 27.09
N ASP A 51 -15.01 -4.60 27.51
CA ASP A 51 -15.94 -3.51 27.80
C ASP A 51 -16.68 -3.03 26.54
N VAL A 52 -16.03 -3.01 25.37
CA VAL A 52 -16.68 -2.66 24.09
C VAL A 52 -17.68 -3.74 23.65
N VAL A 53 -17.40 -5.01 23.94
CA VAL A 53 -18.29 -6.14 23.62
C VAL A 53 -19.46 -6.24 24.61
N GLU A 54 -19.29 -5.78 25.85
CA GLU A 54 -20.31 -5.82 26.90
C GLU A 54 -21.23 -4.58 26.96
N LEU A 55 -21.08 -3.59 26.07
CA LEU A 55 -22.06 -2.51 25.98
C LEU A 55 -23.44 -3.08 25.61
N PRO A 56 -24.46 -2.99 26.49
CA PRO A 56 -25.79 -3.47 26.18
C PRO A 56 -26.37 -2.62 25.05
N THR A 57 -26.71 -3.29 23.96
CA THR A 57 -27.58 -2.76 22.89
C THR A 57 -28.93 -2.37 23.49
N GLN A 58 -29.02 -1.16 24.02
CA GLN A 58 -30.31 -0.56 24.37
C GLN A 58 -30.24 0.96 24.20
N SER A 59 -30.42 1.40 22.96
CA SER A 59 -31.14 2.63 22.68
C SER A 59 -32.36 2.25 21.85
N ALA A 60 -33.49 2.11 22.54
CA ALA A 60 -34.79 1.95 21.94
C ALA A 60 -35.13 3.19 21.10
N GLY A 61 -34.97 3.07 19.79
CA GLY A 61 -35.54 3.97 18.79
C GLY A 61 -36.49 3.18 17.91
N LYS A 62 -37.76 3.08 18.36
CA LYS A 62 -38.99 2.84 17.59
C LYS A 62 -38.87 1.90 16.37
N SER A 63 -39.40 0.69 16.52
CA SER A 63 -39.67 -0.27 15.45
C SER A 63 -40.40 0.38 14.28
N ILE A 64 -39.71 0.54 13.16
CA ILE A 64 -40.31 0.70 11.83
C ILE A 64 -40.46 -0.73 11.30
N PRO A 65 -41.64 -1.12 10.77
CA PRO A 65 -41.84 -2.47 10.26
C PRO A 65 -40.81 -2.76 9.17
N MET A 66 -40.29 -3.98 9.20
CA MET A 66 -39.41 -4.54 8.19
C MET A 66 -40.14 -4.51 6.84
N ALA A 67 -39.98 -3.41 6.11
CA ALA A 67 -40.09 -3.43 4.68
C ALA A 67 -38.85 -4.16 4.19
N GLU A 68 -39.05 -5.36 3.68
CA GLU A 68 -38.12 -6.16 2.90
C GLU A 68 -37.72 -5.33 1.66
N SER A 69 -36.84 -4.37 1.86
CA SER A 69 -36.17 -3.67 0.79
C SER A 69 -35.06 -4.60 0.34
N ILE A 70 -35.40 -5.48 -0.59
CA ILE A 70 -34.42 -5.99 -1.55
C ILE A 70 -34.02 -4.75 -2.37
N ALA A 71 -33.20 -3.88 -1.78
CA ALA A 71 -32.40 -2.97 -2.56
C ALA A 71 -31.46 -3.89 -3.32
N GLU A 72 -31.81 -4.16 -4.57
CA GLU A 72 -30.90 -4.72 -5.56
C GLU A 72 -29.59 -3.94 -5.40
N MET A 73 -28.62 -4.58 -4.76
CA MET A 73 -27.27 -4.06 -4.67
C MET A 73 -26.77 -4.11 -6.10
N LYS A 74 -26.97 -3.03 -6.84
CA LYS A 74 -26.35 -2.82 -8.14
C LYS A 74 -24.86 -2.84 -7.85
N ILE A 75 -24.26 -4.00 -8.06
CA ILE A 75 -22.83 -4.18 -8.08
C ILE A 75 -22.36 -3.15 -9.10
N ILE A 76 -21.78 -2.06 -8.59
CA ILE A 76 -21.01 -1.17 -9.44
C ILE A 76 -19.79 -1.99 -9.78
N GLU A 77 -19.88 -2.72 -10.90
CA GLU A 77 -18.72 -3.27 -11.56
C GLU A 77 -17.84 -2.08 -11.91
N PHE A 78 -16.86 -1.79 -11.05
CA PHE A 78 -15.73 -1.01 -11.49
C PHE A 78 -15.12 -1.80 -12.64
N PRO A 79 -15.02 -1.21 -13.86
CA PRO A 79 -14.29 -1.87 -14.93
C PRO A 79 -12.86 -2.02 -14.44
N ILE A 80 -12.51 -3.21 -13.97
CA ILE A 80 -11.11 -3.56 -13.75
C ILE A 80 -10.54 -3.62 -15.15
N ASN A 81 -10.00 -2.50 -15.63
CA ASN A 81 -9.31 -2.40 -16.89
C ASN A 81 -7.98 -3.16 -16.76
N ARG A 82 -8.06 -4.50 -16.84
CA ARG A 82 -6.88 -5.36 -16.82
C ARG A 82 -6.18 -5.43 -18.19
N ASN A 83 -6.71 -4.78 -19.22
CA ASN A 83 -6.30 -5.06 -20.59
C ASN A 83 -6.44 -3.88 -21.56
N LEU A 84 -6.06 -2.68 -21.10
CA LEU A 84 -5.76 -1.54 -21.96
C LEU A 84 -4.52 -0.82 -21.42
N GLN A 85 -3.48 -1.56 -21.06
CA GLN A 85 -2.17 -0.95 -20.86
C GLN A 85 -1.67 -0.58 -22.24
N ASN A 86 -1.62 0.72 -22.54
CA ASN A 86 -0.81 1.22 -23.65
C ASN A 86 0.60 0.61 -23.53
N PRO A 87 1.24 0.22 -24.65
CA PRO A 87 2.62 -0.23 -24.63
C PRO A 87 3.49 0.77 -23.88
N PHE A 88 4.18 0.27 -22.87
CA PHE A 88 5.13 1.06 -22.11
C PHE A 88 6.48 0.34 -22.11
N ASP A 89 7.53 1.13 -22.16
CA ASP A 89 8.89 0.60 -22.25
C ASP A 89 9.46 0.34 -20.86
N VAL A 90 9.88 -0.89 -20.62
CA VAL A 90 10.60 -1.28 -19.41
C VAL A 90 12.08 -1.09 -19.72
N HIS A 91 12.73 -0.18 -19.01
CA HIS A 91 14.16 0.08 -19.21
C HIS A 91 15.02 -1.05 -18.65
N ASP A 92 16.26 -1.10 -19.13
CA ASP A 92 17.28 -1.99 -18.62
C ASP A 92 17.56 -1.77 -17.12
N HIS A 93 17.74 -2.85 -16.37
CA HIS A 93 18.02 -2.79 -14.93
C HIS A 93 18.66 -4.07 -14.39
N ILE A 94 19.26 -3.96 -13.22
CA ILE A 94 19.76 -5.09 -12.44
C ILE A 94 18.65 -5.63 -11.55
N ARG A 95 18.41 -6.94 -11.58
CA ARG A 95 17.43 -7.64 -10.73
C ARG A 95 18.11 -8.67 -9.84
N ASN A 96 17.65 -8.78 -8.60
CA ASN A 96 18.07 -9.84 -7.69
C ASN A 96 17.34 -11.15 -8.01
N LEU A 97 18.09 -12.24 -8.08
CA LEU A 97 17.59 -13.59 -8.28
C LEU A 97 17.27 -14.25 -6.92
N PRO A 98 16.37 -15.24 -6.90
CA PRO A 98 16.13 -16.05 -5.70
C PRO A 98 17.40 -16.79 -5.28
N ASN A 99 17.55 -17.03 -3.98
CA ASN A 99 18.72 -17.69 -3.39
C ASN A 99 19.11 -18.97 -4.16
N GLY A 100 20.41 -19.08 -4.51
CA GLY A 100 20.97 -20.21 -5.24
C GLY A 100 20.91 -20.11 -6.77
N ASN A 101 20.32 -19.05 -7.33
CA ASN A 101 20.35 -18.79 -8.77
C ASN A 101 21.45 -17.78 -9.13
N HIS A 102 22.03 -17.95 -10.32
CA HIS A 102 23.08 -17.09 -10.85
C HIS A 102 22.72 -16.63 -12.26
N ALA A 103 23.22 -15.48 -12.69
CA ALA A 103 23.09 -15.05 -14.07
C ALA A 103 23.80 -16.03 -15.02
N SER A 104 23.21 -16.25 -16.20
CA SER A 104 23.88 -16.96 -17.29
C SER A 104 25.08 -16.15 -17.79
N LEU A 105 26.04 -16.82 -18.43
CA LEU A 105 27.22 -16.17 -19.03
C LEU A 105 26.83 -15.06 -20.02
N GLU A 106 25.78 -15.27 -20.81
CA GLU A 106 25.25 -14.28 -21.74
C GLU A 106 24.76 -13.01 -21.02
N LYS A 107 24.09 -13.15 -19.88
CA LYS A 107 23.61 -12.00 -19.09
C LYS A 107 24.74 -11.29 -18.35
N LEU A 108 25.80 -12.00 -17.97
CA LEU A 108 27.02 -11.39 -17.45
C LEU A 108 27.75 -10.56 -18.51
N ALA A 109 27.87 -11.09 -19.73
CA ALA A 109 28.48 -10.38 -20.85
C ALA A 109 27.67 -9.13 -21.25
N SER A 110 26.35 -9.28 -21.41
CA SER A 110 25.44 -8.16 -21.72
C SER A 110 25.51 -7.06 -20.65
N ALA A 111 25.57 -7.42 -19.35
CA ALA A 111 25.77 -6.43 -18.29
C ALA A 111 27.10 -5.67 -18.44
N ALA A 112 28.19 -6.39 -18.73
CA ALA A 112 29.52 -5.80 -18.88
C ALA A 112 29.61 -4.86 -20.09
N GLU A 113 28.96 -5.20 -21.21
CA GLU A 113 28.83 -4.32 -22.38
C GLU A 113 28.10 -3.02 -22.03
N HIS A 114 27.12 -3.07 -21.14
CA HIS A 114 26.38 -1.90 -20.65
C HIS A 114 27.08 -1.21 -19.46
N GLY A 115 28.30 -1.64 -19.10
CA GLY A 115 29.12 -1.01 -18.05
C GLY A 115 28.80 -1.44 -16.61
N TYR A 116 28.04 -2.52 -16.43
CA TYR A 116 27.64 -3.03 -15.11
C TYR A 116 28.36 -4.32 -14.75
N THR A 117 28.87 -4.39 -13.51
CA THR A 117 29.41 -5.61 -12.91
C THR A 117 28.38 -6.22 -11.96
N LEU A 118 27.87 -7.41 -12.26
CA LEU A 118 26.84 -8.09 -11.46
C LEU A 118 27.45 -8.77 -10.23
N GLN A 119 26.81 -8.60 -9.06
CA GLN A 119 27.14 -9.36 -7.85
C GLN A 119 26.56 -10.79 -7.89
N PRO A 120 27.06 -11.72 -7.05
CA PRO A 120 26.46 -13.05 -6.92
C PRO A 120 24.96 -12.96 -6.59
N GLY A 121 24.14 -13.69 -7.35
CA GLY A 121 22.68 -13.64 -7.20
C GLY A 121 22.01 -12.46 -7.90
N GLN A 122 22.70 -11.69 -8.75
CA GLN A 122 22.08 -10.67 -9.60
C GLN A 122 22.00 -11.12 -11.06
N THR A 123 21.11 -10.50 -11.82
CA THR A 123 21.00 -10.66 -13.28
C THR A 123 20.72 -9.34 -13.98
N TRP A 124 21.12 -9.26 -15.23
CA TRP A 124 20.84 -8.13 -16.11
C TRP A 124 19.55 -8.38 -16.89
N VAL A 125 18.65 -7.40 -16.82
CA VAL A 125 17.42 -7.38 -17.61
C VAL A 125 17.60 -6.29 -18.65
N GLU A 126 17.58 -6.68 -19.92
CA GLU A 126 17.57 -5.74 -21.05
C GLU A 126 16.19 -5.09 -21.16
N GLY A 127 16.17 -3.86 -21.64
CA GLY A 127 14.92 -3.14 -21.84
C GLY A 127 14.00 -3.84 -22.83
N TYR A 128 12.69 -3.81 -22.56
CA TYR A 128 11.68 -4.41 -23.41
C TYR A 128 10.33 -3.69 -23.28
N ALA A 129 9.59 -3.65 -24.39
CA ALA A 129 8.23 -3.12 -24.37
C ALA A 129 7.26 -4.12 -23.72
N LYS A 130 6.47 -3.64 -22.75
CA LYS A 130 5.43 -4.40 -22.05
C LYS A 130 4.06 -3.78 -22.30
N GLY A 131 3.04 -4.62 -22.39
CA GLY A 131 1.66 -4.15 -22.61
C GLY A 131 1.37 -3.85 -24.07
N GLY A 132 1.45 -4.85 -24.94
CA GLY A 132 0.94 -4.77 -26.31
C GLY A 132 0.20 -6.06 -26.63
N LYS A 133 -0.77 -6.01 -27.55
CA LYS A 133 -1.36 -7.26 -28.03
C LYS A 133 -0.27 -8.04 -28.77
N ALA A 134 -0.12 -9.32 -28.45
CA ALA A 134 0.81 -10.18 -29.18
C ALA A 134 0.36 -10.26 -30.64
N VAL A 135 1.16 -9.69 -31.55
CA VAL A 135 0.98 -9.86 -32.98
C VAL A 135 1.97 -10.94 -33.40
N GLN A 136 1.49 -12.17 -33.55
CA GLN A 136 2.20 -13.17 -34.34
C GLN A 136 1.60 -13.18 -35.74
N ASN A 137 2.46 -13.10 -36.76
CA ASN A 137 2.08 -13.23 -38.18
C ASN A 137 0.92 -12.30 -38.59
N GLY A 138 0.97 -11.04 -38.15
CA GLY A 138 -0.02 -10.01 -38.53
C GLY A 138 -1.41 -10.21 -37.92
N LYS A 139 -1.60 -11.18 -37.01
CA LYS A 139 -2.87 -11.40 -36.32
C LYS A 139 -2.72 -11.09 -34.84
N VAL A 140 -3.55 -10.17 -34.39
CA VAL A 140 -3.72 -9.79 -32.98
C VAL A 140 -4.39 -10.97 -32.26
N LEU A 141 -3.66 -11.64 -31.36
CA LEU A 141 -4.26 -12.65 -30.48
C LEU A 141 -5.02 -11.93 -29.35
N LEU A 142 -6.32 -12.23 -29.25
CA LEU A 142 -7.22 -11.77 -28.18
C LEU A 142 -7.11 -12.69 -26.96
#